data_AF-K4RH48-F1
#
_entry.id   AF-K4RH48-F1
#
_cell.length_a   1.000
_cell.length_b   1.000
_cell.length_c   1.000
_cell.angle_alpha   90.00
_cell.angle_beta   90.00
_cell.angle_gamma   90.00
#
_symmetry.space_group_name_H-M   'P 1'
#
loop_
_entity.id
_entity.type
_entity.pdbx_description
1 polymer ?
#
loop_
_entity_poly.entity_id
_entity_poly.type
_entity_poly.pdbx_seq_one_letter_code
_entity_poly.pdbx_strand_id
1 'polypeptide(L)'
;MSGYERTRAHVVRAGEATAQVVIPAWMHGQITVTVDTADLVAATGLGRDELASVDLSVVADLSATMDTAVDPHAWQVPAAPGRTAA
;
A
#
# COMPACT_ATOMS: atom_id res chain seq x y z
N MET A 1 17.47 0.50 14.66
CA MET A 1 17.33 0.11 13.25
C MET A 1 15.90 0.39 12.85
N SER A 2 15.66 1.36 11.98
CA SER A 2 14.32 1.55 11.43
C SER A 2 14.08 0.41 10.45
N GLY A 3 13.14 -0.50 10.72
CA GLY A 3 12.75 -1.59 9.81
C GLY A 3 11.90 -1.12 8.63
N TYR A 4 11.84 0.19 8.42
CA TYR A 4 11.08 0.82 7.36
C TYR A 4 11.76 0.62 6.00
N GLU A 5 11.02 -0.01 5.10
CA GLU A 5 11.43 -0.27 3.72
C GLU A 5 10.30 0.11 2.75
N ARG A 6 10.69 0.52 1.54
CA ARG A 6 9.76 0.66 0.42
C ARG A 6 9.46 -0.72 -0.15
N THR A 7 8.20 -1.14 -0.13
CA THR A 7 7.78 -2.43 -0.67
C THR A 7 6.54 -2.31 -1.54
N ARG A 8 6.10 -3.45 -2.08
CA ARG A 8 4.85 -3.58 -2.83
C ARG A 8 3.69 -3.82 -1.88
N ALA A 9 2.55 -3.29 -2.26
CA ALA A 9 1.28 -3.51 -1.60
C ALA A 9 0.18 -3.74 -2.65
N HIS A 10 -0.86 -4.48 -2.29
CA HIS A 10 -1.98 -4.76 -3.18
C HIS A 10 -3.30 -4.42 -2.48
N VAL A 11 -4.10 -3.55 -3.08
CA VAL A 11 -5.41 -3.17 -2.52
C VAL A 11 -6.41 -4.27 -2.88
N VAL A 12 -6.79 -5.09 -1.91
CA VAL A 12 -7.76 -6.18 -2.10
C VAL A 12 -9.19 -5.64 -2.21
N ARG A 13 -9.49 -4.58 -1.46
CA ARG A 13 -10.81 -3.96 -1.43
C ARG A 13 -10.70 -2.48 -1.07
N ALA A 14 -11.42 -1.63 -1.78
CA ALA A 14 -11.64 -0.24 -1.40
C ALA A 14 -13.11 -0.05 -0.96
N GLY A 15 -13.34 0.01 0.34
CA GLY A 15 -14.66 0.31 0.92
C GLY A 15 -14.90 1.83 0.98
N GLU A 16 -16.08 2.22 1.45
CA GLU A 16 -16.44 3.64 1.55
C GLU A 16 -15.55 4.41 2.53
N ALA A 17 -15.28 3.85 3.71
CA ALA A 17 -14.44 4.45 4.72
C ALA A 17 -13.03 3.81 4.80
N THR A 18 -12.93 2.51 4.55
CA THR A 18 -11.66 1.79 4.71
C THR A 18 -11.32 0.91 3.52
N ALA A 19 -10.03 0.83 3.23
CA ALA A 19 -9.44 -0.08 2.28
C ALA A 19 -8.67 -1.19 3.00
N GLN A 20 -8.68 -2.38 2.40
CA GLN A 20 -7.91 -3.53 2.84
C GLN A 20 -6.73 -3.70 1.88
N VAL A 21 -5.52 -3.62 2.43
CA VAL A 21 -4.29 -3.65 1.64
C VAL A 21 -3.38 -4.76 2.14
N VAL A 22 -2.90 -5.60 1.22
CA VAL A 22 -1.95 -6.67 1.53
C VAL A 22 -0.53 -6.18 1.29
N ILE A 23 0.37 -6.43 2.24
CA ILE A 23 1.81 -6.20 2.11
C ILE A 23 2.50 -7.59 2.12
N PRO A 24 2.91 -8.12 0.96
CA PRO A 24 3.47 -9.48 0.85
C PRO A 24 4.92 -9.62 1.33
N ALA A 25 5.58 -8.53 1.69
CA ALA A 25 6.97 -8.57 2.18
C ALA A 25 7.04 -8.66 3.71
N TRP A 26 5.91 -8.60 4.40
CA TRP A 26 5.89 -8.65 5.86
C TRP A 26 6.24 -10.07 6.34
N MET A 27 7.33 -10.17 7.10
CA MET A 27 7.75 -11.33 7.91
C MET A 27 7.34 -12.71 7.38
N HIS A 28 8.20 -13.33 6.55
CA HIS A 28 8.04 -14.71 6.04
C HIS A 28 6.67 -15.05 5.40
N GLY A 29 5.84 -14.05 5.09
CA GLY A 29 4.47 -14.25 4.64
C GLY A 29 3.85 -12.96 4.12
N GLN A 30 2.63 -12.68 4.53
CA GLN A 30 1.89 -11.49 4.12
C GLN A 30 1.10 -10.95 5.30
N ILE A 31 0.80 -9.65 5.29
CA ILE A 31 -0.13 -9.03 6.23
C ILE A 31 -1.18 -8.24 5.49
N THR A 32 -2.40 -8.21 6.03
CA THR A 32 -3.45 -7.30 5.58
C THR A 32 -3.58 -6.17 6.59
N VAL A 33 -3.47 -4.94 6.12
CA VAL A 33 -3.66 -3.73 6.93
C VAL A 33 -4.94 -3.00 6.49
N THR A 34 -5.58 -2.37 7.47
CA THR A 34 -6.73 -1.50 7.22
C THR A 34 -6.25 -0.06 7.14
N VAL A 35 -6.60 0.63 6.06
CA VAL A 35 -6.21 2.02 5.80
C VAL A 35 -7.46 2.83 5.53
N ASP A 36 -7.46 4.13 5.83
CA ASP A 36 -8.54 5.02 5.40
C ASP A 36 -8.57 5.10 3.86
N THR A 37 -9.75 4.89 3.27
CA THR A 37 -9.91 4.99 1.81
C THR A 37 -9.58 6.40 1.32
N ALA A 38 -9.97 7.44 2.07
CA ALA A 38 -9.72 8.83 1.68
C ALA A 38 -8.23 9.16 1.66
N ASP A 39 -7.45 8.62 2.58
CA ASP A 39 -5.99 8.80 2.60
C ASP A 39 -5.32 8.16 1.39
N LEU A 40 -5.75 6.96 0.99
CA LEU A 40 -5.25 6.31 -0.22
C LEU A 40 -5.62 7.07 -1.49
N VAL A 41 -6.86 7.55 -1.59
CA VAL A 41 -7.31 8.41 -2.71
C VAL A 41 -6.46 9.66 -2.78
N ALA A 42 -6.24 10.34 -1.66
CA ALA A 42 -5.44 11.55 -1.59
C ALA A 42 -3.97 11.31 -1.96
N ALA A 43 -3.38 10.19 -1.52
CA ALA A 43 -1.98 9.88 -1.79
C ALA A 43 -1.72 9.41 -3.23
N THR A 44 -2.67 8.70 -3.85
CA THR A 44 -2.49 8.08 -5.16
C THR A 44 -3.11 8.88 -6.31
N GLY A 45 -4.10 9.73 -6.02
CA GLY A 45 -4.91 10.42 -7.03
C GLY A 45 -5.93 9.52 -7.74
N LEU A 46 -6.04 8.24 -7.36
CA LEU A 46 -6.99 7.29 -7.92
C LEU A 46 -8.36 7.43 -7.26
N GLY A 47 -9.44 7.25 -8.02
CA GLY A 47 -10.78 7.08 -7.47
C GLY A 47 -10.93 5.76 -6.71
N ARG A 48 -11.93 5.68 -5.82
CA ARG A 48 -12.19 4.47 -5.02
C ARG A 48 -12.35 3.21 -5.87
N ASP A 49 -13.04 3.30 -7.00
CA ASP A 49 -13.29 2.16 -7.87
C ASP A 49 -12.01 1.72 -8.61
N GLU A 50 -11.07 2.64 -8.84
CA GLU A 50 -9.76 2.38 -9.43
C GLU A 50 -8.77 1.80 -8.40
N LEU A 51 -8.97 2.09 -7.11
CA LEU A 51 -8.19 1.49 -6.03
C LEU A 51 -8.47 -0.01 -5.88
N ALA A 52 -9.62 -0.52 -6.33
CA ALA A 52 -9.91 -1.94 -6.20
C ALA A 52 -8.97 -2.78 -7.08
N SER A 53 -8.23 -3.72 -6.47
CA SER A 53 -7.26 -4.60 -7.13
C SER A 53 -6.05 -3.89 -7.73
N VAL A 54 -5.67 -2.71 -7.24
CA VAL A 54 -4.48 -1.98 -7.71
C VAL A 54 -3.23 -2.37 -6.92
N ASP A 55 -2.10 -2.48 -7.61
CA ASP A 55 -0.79 -2.59 -6.99
C ASP A 55 -0.24 -1.20 -6.68
N LEU A 56 0.23 -1.03 -5.44
CA LEU A 56 0.83 0.19 -4.92
C LEU A 56 2.27 -0.08 -4.45
N SER A 57 3.02 1.00 -4.30
CA SER A 57 4.24 1.00 -3.49
C SER A 57 4.00 1.77 -2.20
N VAL A 58 4.53 1.24 -1.09
CA VAL A 58 4.32 1.76 0.27
C VAL A 58 5.62 1.71 1.07
N VAL A 59 5.82 2.62 2.00
CA VAL A 59 6.85 2.51 3.04
C VAL A 59 6.22 1.92 4.29
N ALA A 60 6.79 0.85 4.83
CA ALA A 60 6.26 0.17 6.01
C ALA A 60 7.39 -0.43 6.85
N ASP A 61 7.21 -0.55 8.17
CA ASP A 61 8.12 -1.30 9.03
C ASP A 61 7.91 -2.81 8.85
N LEU A 62 8.79 -3.44 8.08
CA LEU A 62 8.72 -4.87 7.80
C LEU A 62 9.29 -5.74 8.93
N SER A 63 9.93 -5.12 9.93
CA SER A 63 10.41 -5.79 11.14
C SER A 63 9.37 -5.80 12.26
N ALA A 64 8.24 -5.10 12.07
CA ALA A 64 7.14 -5.06 13.03
C ALA A 64 6.58 -6.46 13.29
N THR A 65 6.39 -6.80 14.56
CA THR A 65 5.80 -8.08 14.98
C THR A 65 4.28 -8.01 15.17
N MET A 66 3.71 -6.82 15.10
CA MET A 66 2.28 -6.54 15.21
C MET A 66 1.81 -5.75 13.99
N ASP A 67 0.57 -5.98 13.57
CA ASP A 67 -0.07 -5.30 12.44
C ASP A 67 -0.13 -3.78 12.62
N THR A 68 -0.46 -3.32 13.82
CA THR A 68 -0.51 -1.88 14.15
C THR A 68 0.85 -1.19 14.13
N ALA A 69 1.94 -1.96 14.20
CA ALA A 69 3.30 -1.44 14.17
C ALA A 69 3.90 -1.41 12.75
N VAL A 70 3.21 -1.95 11.74
CA VAL A 70 3.66 -1.92 10.34
C VAL A 70 3.69 -0.50 9.78
N ASP A 71 2.84 0.40 10.32
CA ASP A 71 2.84 1.84 10.05
C ASP A 71 3.01 2.21 8.56
N PRO A 72 2.08 1.76 7.69
CA PRO A 72 2.21 1.93 6.25
C PRO A 72 1.89 3.38 5.82
N HIS A 73 2.81 3.99 5.08
CA HIS A 73 2.71 5.38 4.64
C HIS A 73 3.42 5.63 3.30
N ALA A 74 3.40 6.88 2.82
CA ALA A 74 4.03 7.30 1.56
C ALA A 74 3.60 6.45 0.34
N TRP A 75 2.30 6.19 0.25
CA TRP A 75 1.66 5.42 -0.82
C TRP A 75 1.88 6.05 -2.21
N GLN A 76 2.15 5.21 -3.20
CA GLN A 76 2.39 5.63 -4.57
C GLN A 76 1.84 4.61 -5.56
N VAL A 77 1.30 5.10 -6.68
CA VAL A 77 1.07 4.26 -7.86
C VAL A 77 2.44 3.99 -8.50
N PRO A 78 2.83 2.72 -8.74
CA PRO A 78 4.06 2.41 -9.44
C PRO A 78 4.05 3.09 -10.81
N ALA A 79 5.16 3.71 -11.20
CA ALA A 79 5.27 4.24 -12.55
C ALA A 79 5.00 3.10 -13.54
N ALA A 80 4.08 3.33 -14.49
CA ALA A 80 3.81 2.36 -15.54
C ALA A 80 5.13 1.94 -16.20
N PRO A 81 5.42 0.64 -16.36
CA PRO A 81 6.63 0.22 -17.05
C PRO A 81 6.60 0.75 -18.49
N GLY A 82 7.46 1.74 -18.77
CA GLY A 82 7.74 2.24 -20.12
C GLY A 82 6.70 3.17 -20.73
N ARG A 83 6.75 4.46 -20.34
CA ARG A 83 6.62 5.53 -21.35
C ARG A 83 7.97 6.23 -21.43
N THR A 84 8.89 5.65 -22.18
CA THR A 84 10.08 6.35 -22.65
C THR A 84 9.60 7.61 -23.34
N ALA A 85 10.02 8.78 -22.83
CA ALA A 85 9.93 10.01 -23.58
C ALA A 85 10.66 9.76 -24.91
N ALA A 86 9.90 9.82 -26.00
CA ALA A 86 10.44 9.88 -27.35
C ALA A 86 11.17 11.21 -27.56
#